data_AF-A0A9E3RZA6-F1
#
_entry.id   AF-A0A9E3RZA6-F1
#
_cell.length_a   1.000
_cell.length_b   1.000
_cell.length_c   1.000
_cell.angle_alpha   90.00
_cell.angle_beta   90.00
_cell.angle_gamma   90.00
#
_symmetry.space_group_name_H-M   'P 1'
#
loop_
_entity.id
_entity.type
_entity.pdbx_description
1 polymer ?
#
loop_
_entity_poly.entity_id
_entity_poly.type
_entity_poly.pdbx_seq_one_letter_code
_entity_poly.pdbx_strand_id
1 'polypeptide(L)'
;LVEVGYIVGFPHDTKESVRRDLASLRDEIKVDEAAFFMLTPLPGSRDHKRMVEALIPIDADLNNLDSFHETFRHPNMAPGDWRALYEEAWDTFYSKEHIVNVLLRTETPDSYWRMFWLAVWNRYAKSMGTHPMVTGLLRLKGRKERRPLFEREGVVAYARRRARELFGVGKLIGSLFFEFEEIWMLTRKKEDPRWATLAELRAKWAVVQRRVAESDVKGRCDEATQELRRLLESASRRLHELGAGGAHLSHRVRRKLQQKAAEVDERLRSLDVQVPSWRRVVQTEQYIRDGLLAGYEDLAIRYVARRRQFDAYRRDLFQRLKTGRVLTLNIALLPRVMVFEVVMAVRFGMAFYTKIG
;
A
#
# COMPACT_ATOMS: atom_id res chain seq x y z
N LEU A 1 16.76 -9.87 5.83
CA LEU A 1 16.01 -8.69 5.37
C LEU A 1 16.96 -7.83 4.60
N VAL A 2 16.51 -7.28 3.48
CA VAL A 2 17.27 -6.32 2.68
C VAL A 2 16.64 -4.95 2.87
N GLU A 3 17.42 -4.05 3.45
CA GLU A 3 17.07 -2.64 3.66
C GLU A 3 17.91 -1.76 2.73
N VAL A 4 17.30 -0.73 2.17
CA VAL A 4 17.98 0.24 1.32
C VAL A 4 17.61 1.67 1.69
N GLY A 5 18.57 2.59 1.52
CA GLY A 5 18.31 4.02 1.47
C GLY A 5 18.28 4.48 0.01
N TYR A 6 17.28 5.30 -0.35
CA TYR A 6 17.16 5.88 -1.69
C TYR A 6 17.02 7.40 -1.60
N ILE A 7 17.94 8.12 -2.23
CA ILE A 7 17.90 9.59 -2.28
C ILE A 7 17.32 10.00 -3.63
N VAL A 8 16.20 10.71 -3.59
CA VAL A 8 15.53 11.32 -4.74
C VAL A 8 16.10 12.72 -4.95
N GLY A 9 16.39 13.09 -6.20
CA GLY A 9 16.72 14.46 -6.61
C GLY A 9 18.20 14.73 -6.85
N PHE A 10 18.96 13.71 -7.27
CA PHE A 10 20.28 13.94 -7.82
C PHE A 10 20.19 14.74 -9.14
N PRO A 11 21.23 15.50 -9.54
CA PRO A 11 21.15 16.43 -10.67
C PRO A 11 20.69 15.85 -12.02
N HIS A 12 20.85 14.54 -12.22
CA HIS A 12 20.45 13.84 -13.45
C HIS A 12 19.12 13.09 -13.31
N ASP A 13 18.47 13.17 -12.16
CA ASP A 13 17.18 12.52 -11.94
C ASP A 13 16.11 13.17 -12.81
N THR A 14 15.21 12.32 -13.30
CA THR A 14 13.98 12.68 -13.99
C THR A 14 12.83 11.95 -13.31
N LYS A 15 11.58 12.38 -13.52
CA LYS A 15 10.42 11.70 -12.95
C LYS A 15 10.38 10.23 -13.41
N GLU A 16 10.74 9.99 -14.66
CA GLU A 16 10.73 8.69 -15.32
C GLU A 16 11.87 7.79 -14.84
N SER A 17 13.06 8.32 -14.54
CA SER A 17 14.15 7.52 -13.96
C SER A 17 13.81 7.06 -12.55
N VAL A 18 13.33 7.96 -11.69
CA VAL A 18 12.98 7.62 -10.30
C VAL A 18 11.84 6.61 -10.26
N ARG A 19 10.79 6.76 -11.09
CA ARG A 19 9.71 5.76 -11.18
C ARG A 19 10.20 4.37 -11.61
N ARG A 20 11.18 4.31 -12.53
CA ARG A 20 11.82 3.06 -12.92
C ARG A 20 12.61 2.45 -11.75
N ASP A 21 13.41 3.26 -11.06
CA ASP A 21 14.17 2.80 -9.90
C ASP A 21 13.24 2.25 -8.80
N LEU A 22 12.12 2.93 -8.53
CA LEU A 22 11.10 2.46 -7.58
C LEU A 22 10.51 1.11 -8.01
N ALA A 23 10.20 0.93 -9.30
CA ALA A 23 9.74 -0.35 -9.82
C ALA A 23 10.80 -1.45 -9.66
N SER A 24 12.07 -1.15 -9.94
CA SER A 24 13.16 -2.11 -9.77
C SER A 24 13.38 -2.49 -8.30
N LEU A 25 13.38 -1.53 -7.38
CA LEU A 25 13.45 -1.77 -5.94
C LEU A 25 12.31 -2.69 -5.45
N ARG A 26 11.09 -2.41 -5.92
CA ARG A 26 9.85 -3.09 -5.52
C ARG A 26 9.75 -4.51 -6.10
N ASP A 27 10.00 -4.66 -7.40
CA ASP A 27 9.59 -5.82 -8.19
C ASP A 27 10.75 -6.70 -8.67
N GLU A 28 11.94 -6.11 -8.89
CA GLU A 28 13.13 -6.82 -9.37
C GLU A 28 14.02 -7.25 -8.22
N ILE A 29 14.53 -6.28 -7.48
CA ILE A 29 15.41 -6.49 -6.33
C ILE A 29 14.59 -7.02 -5.15
N LYS A 30 13.32 -6.60 -5.05
CA LYS A 30 12.39 -7.02 -4.00
C LYS A 30 12.97 -6.73 -2.61
N VAL A 31 13.43 -5.50 -2.41
CA VAL A 31 13.89 -5.04 -1.08
C VAL A 31 12.75 -5.13 -0.07
N ASP A 32 13.07 -5.46 1.19
CA ASP A 32 12.07 -5.60 2.26
C ASP A 32 11.71 -4.25 2.88
N GLU A 33 12.65 -3.32 2.88
CA GLU A 33 12.52 -1.99 3.42
C GLU A 33 13.24 -0.97 2.52
N ALA A 34 12.63 0.20 2.34
CA ALA A 34 13.24 1.33 1.65
C ALA A 34 12.98 2.62 2.41
N ALA A 35 14.04 3.29 2.86
CA ALA A 35 13.99 4.63 3.40
C ALA A 35 14.26 5.64 2.29
N PHE A 36 13.29 6.51 1.99
CA PHE A 36 13.43 7.53 0.95
C PHE A 36 13.83 8.87 1.56
N PHE A 37 14.73 9.58 0.89
CA PHE A 37 15.21 10.90 1.28
C PHE A 37 15.20 11.84 0.08
N MET A 38 15.12 13.15 0.32
CA MET A 38 15.40 14.17 -0.68
C MET A 38 16.86 14.61 -0.54
N LEU A 39 17.58 14.69 -1.66
CA LEU A 39 18.94 15.24 -1.68
C LEU A 39 18.96 16.60 -0.98
N THR A 40 19.72 16.72 0.09
CA THR A 40 19.79 17.95 0.87
C THR A 40 21.25 18.39 0.97
N PRO A 41 21.60 19.59 0.47
CA PRO A 41 22.96 20.12 0.58
C PRO A 41 23.21 20.58 2.02
N LEU A 42 23.50 19.64 2.91
CA LEU A 42 23.76 19.93 4.32
C LEU A 42 24.99 20.84 4.47
N PRO A 43 24.98 21.86 5.34
CA PRO A 43 26.13 22.74 5.55
C PRO A 43 27.40 21.94 5.88
N GLY A 44 28.47 22.18 5.13
CA GLY A 44 29.74 21.44 5.22
C GLY A 44 29.86 20.24 4.29
N SER A 45 28.79 19.81 3.63
CA SER A 45 28.84 18.79 2.56
C SER A 45 29.53 19.33 1.30
N ARG A 46 30.02 18.41 0.45
CA ARG A 46 30.61 18.77 -0.84
C ARG A 46 29.58 19.42 -1.78
N ASP A 47 28.33 18.96 -1.74
CA ASP A 47 27.25 19.51 -2.57
C ASP A 47 26.91 20.94 -2.14
N HIS A 48 26.78 21.18 -0.83
CA HIS A 48 26.62 22.54 -0.29
C HIS A 48 27.78 23.46 -0.70
N LYS A 49 29.03 23.01 -0.54
CA LYS A 49 30.20 23.81 -0.95
C LYS A 49 30.13 24.20 -2.42
N ARG A 50 29.89 23.24 -3.31
CA ARG A 50 29.80 23.47 -4.76
C ARG A 50 28.67 24.44 -5.12
N MET A 51 27.51 24.28 -4.49
CA MET A 51 26.36 25.13 -4.74
C MET A 51 26.60 26.57 -4.28
N VAL A 52 27.23 26.77 -3.12
CA VAL A 52 27.63 28.10 -2.64
C VAL A 52 28.67 28.74 -3.55
N GLU A 53 29.72 28.01 -3.95
CA GLU A 53 30.74 28.50 -4.89
C GLU A 53 30.15 28.87 -6.26
N ALA A 54 29.13 28.14 -6.70
CA ALA A 54 28.40 28.39 -7.95
C ALA A 54 27.26 29.42 -7.82
N LEU A 55 27.08 30.03 -6.64
CA LEU A 55 26.00 30.97 -6.35
C LEU A 55 24.59 30.41 -6.62
N ILE A 56 24.41 29.09 -6.46
CA ILE A 56 23.11 28.43 -6.58
C ILE A 56 22.30 28.70 -5.30
N PRO A 57 21.09 29.28 -5.40
CA PRO A 57 20.25 29.52 -4.22
C PRO A 57 19.87 28.22 -3.51
N ILE A 58 20.14 28.18 -2.20
CA ILE A 58 19.70 27.16 -1.25
C ILE A 58 18.70 27.81 -0.28
N ASP A 59 17.77 27.03 0.28
CA ASP A 59 16.82 27.49 1.29
C ASP A 59 17.55 28.15 2.47
N ALA A 60 17.10 29.33 2.86
CA ALA A 60 17.66 30.11 3.95
C ALA A 60 17.24 29.57 5.33
N ASP A 61 16.12 28.84 5.42
CA ASP A 61 15.65 28.26 6.66
C ASP A 61 16.31 26.89 6.89
N LEU A 62 17.29 26.84 7.79
CA LEU A 62 18.00 25.61 8.15
C LEU A 62 17.06 24.51 8.67
N ASN A 63 15.85 24.84 9.14
CA ASN A 63 14.88 23.83 9.56
C ASN A 63 14.31 23.02 8.39
N ASN A 64 14.44 23.50 7.15
CA ASN A 64 14.02 22.79 5.95
C ASN A 64 15.10 21.85 5.41
N LEU A 65 16.34 21.91 5.94
CA LEU A 65 17.43 21.00 5.59
C LEU A 65 17.28 19.65 6.33
N ASP A 66 16.12 19.02 6.19
CA ASP A 66 15.69 17.85 6.95
C ASP A 66 15.57 16.56 6.11
N SER A 67 16.01 16.61 4.85
CA SER A 67 15.95 15.49 3.89
C SER A 67 14.55 15.05 3.46
N PHE A 68 13.53 15.89 3.65
CA PHE A 68 12.18 15.65 3.07
C PHE A 68 11.46 16.94 2.63
N HIS A 69 12.21 18.04 2.44
CA HIS A 69 11.75 19.25 1.79
C HIS A 69 12.63 19.61 0.58
N GLU A 70 12.04 20.33 -0.38
CA GLU A 70 12.80 20.93 -1.48
C GLU A 70 13.62 22.11 -0.95
N THR A 71 14.94 22.02 -1.07
CA THR A 71 15.87 23.00 -0.50
C THR A 71 16.60 23.81 -1.57
N PHE A 72 16.41 23.49 -2.85
CA PHE A 72 16.96 24.22 -3.99
C PHE A 72 16.15 23.92 -5.26
N ARG A 73 16.43 24.63 -6.36
CA ARG A 73 15.78 24.38 -7.66
C ARG A 73 16.43 23.19 -8.37
N HIS A 74 15.67 22.12 -8.53
CA HIS A 74 16.11 20.94 -9.28
C HIS A 74 16.20 21.27 -10.79
N PRO A 75 17.27 20.87 -11.52
CA PRO A 75 17.46 21.24 -12.92
C PRO A 75 16.41 20.65 -13.88
N ASN A 76 15.91 19.44 -13.58
CA ASN A 76 14.98 18.70 -14.46
C ASN A 76 13.54 18.63 -13.94
N MET A 77 13.22 19.27 -12.81
CA MET A 77 11.90 19.18 -12.18
C MET A 77 11.39 20.57 -11.80
N ALA A 78 10.12 20.83 -12.06
CA ALA A 78 9.51 22.11 -11.68
C ALA A 78 9.39 22.19 -10.15
N PRO A 79 9.22 23.40 -9.59
CA PRO A 79 8.94 23.58 -8.16
C PRO A 79 7.77 22.71 -7.69
N GLY A 80 7.96 21.94 -6.62
CA GLY A 80 6.96 21.03 -6.04
C GLY A 80 6.91 19.64 -6.68
N ASP A 81 7.43 19.46 -7.90
CA ASP A 81 7.42 18.16 -8.58
C ASP A 81 8.33 17.15 -7.88
N TRP A 82 9.45 17.62 -7.34
CA TRP A 82 10.42 16.76 -6.68
C TRP A 82 9.89 16.25 -5.34
N ARG A 83 9.26 17.13 -4.55
CA ARG A 83 8.52 16.74 -3.35
C ARG A 83 7.38 15.77 -3.68
N ALA A 84 6.61 16.06 -4.72
CA ALA A 84 5.52 15.17 -5.13
C ALA A 84 6.03 13.78 -5.51
N LEU A 85 7.17 13.71 -6.22
CA LEU A 85 7.83 12.46 -6.57
C LEU A 85 8.38 11.71 -5.34
N TYR A 86 8.93 12.43 -4.36
CA TYR A 86 9.31 11.87 -3.06
C TYR A 86 8.10 11.28 -2.31
N GLU A 87 6.97 12.00 -2.26
CA GLU A 87 5.74 11.48 -1.63
C GLU A 87 5.17 10.28 -2.41
N GLU A 88 5.27 10.29 -3.74
CA GLU A 88 4.90 9.18 -4.63
C GLU A 88 5.77 7.93 -4.37
N ALA A 89 7.06 8.09 -4.07
CA ALA A 89 7.95 6.98 -3.73
C ALA A 89 7.44 6.22 -2.49
N TRP A 90 7.11 6.94 -1.43
CA TRP A 90 6.52 6.36 -0.21
C TRP A 90 5.17 5.69 -0.49
N ASP A 91 4.30 6.31 -1.30
CA ASP A 91 2.99 5.75 -1.62
C ASP A 91 3.07 4.49 -2.47
N THR A 92 4.02 4.45 -3.40
CA THR A 92 4.24 3.31 -4.28
C THR A 92 4.80 2.14 -3.50
N PHE A 93 5.85 2.39 -2.71
CA PHE A 93 6.57 1.36 -1.97
C PHE A 93 5.75 0.84 -0.78
N TYR A 94 5.20 1.73 0.06
CA TYR A 94 4.34 1.34 1.20
C TYR A 94 2.86 1.31 0.83
N SER A 95 2.55 0.97 -0.42
CA SER A 95 1.19 0.63 -0.82
C SER A 95 0.73 -0.64 -0.09
N LYS A 96 -0.57 -0.72 0.23
CA LYS A 96 -1.15 -1.91 0.87
C LYS A 96 -0.82 -3.20 0.11
N GLU A 97 -0.86 -3.15 -1.21
CA GLU A 97 -0.56 -4.29 -2.08
C GLU A 97 0.89 -4.75 -1.94
N HIS A 98 1.85 -3.81 -1.91
CA HIS A 98 3.25 -4.16 -1.72
C HIS A 98 3.53 -4.66 -0.31
N ILE A 99 2.96 -4.02 0.72
CA ILE A 99 3.08 -4.49 2.12
C ILE A 99 2.60 -5.94 2.25
N VAL A 100 1.45 -6.28 1.66
CA VAL A 100 0.96 -7.68 1.64
C VAL A 100 1.97 -8.61 0.94
N ASN A 101 2.54 -8.20 -0.20
CA ASN A 101 3.52 -9.01 -0.92
C ASN A 101 4.80 -9.24 -0.11
N VAL A 102 5.35 -8.19 0.52
CA VAL A 102 6.52 -8.28 1.42
C VAL A 102 6.22 -9.21 2.59
N LEU A 103 5.09 -9.01 3.25
CA LEU A 103 4.70 -9.83 4.40
C LEU A 103 4.41 -11.28 4.03
N LEU A 104 3.90 -11.58 2.83
CA LEU A 104 3.68 -12.95 2.37
C LEU A 104 5.00 -13.67 2.06
N ARG A 105 6.02 -13.00 1.55
CA ARG A 105 7.34 -13.61 1.27
C ARG A 105 8.26 -13.76 2.48
N THR A 106 8.01 -13.06 3.59
CA THR A 106 8.88 -13.12 4.79
C THR A 106 8.92 -14.51 5.42
N GLU A 107 10.07 -15.17 5.52
CA GLU A 107 10.10 -16.59 5.94
C GLU A 107 9.85 -16.80 7.44
N THR A 108 10.46 -15.98 8.30
CA THR A 108 10.43 -16.20 9.75
C THR A 108 9.33 -15.39 10.45
N PRO A 109 8.68 -15.94 11.51
CA PRO A 109 7.69 -15.21 12.30
C PRO A 109 8.20 -13.89 12.90
N ASP A 110 9.47 -13.85 13.34
CA ASP A 110 10.06 -12.65 13.93
C ASP A 110 10.29 -11.57 12.87
N SER A 111 10.80 -11.95 11.70
CA SER A 111 10.94 -11.01 10.58
C SER A 111 9.58 -10.51 10.10
N TYR A 112 8.54 -11.36 10.12
CA TYR A 112 7.18 -10.96 9.76
C TYR A 112 6.67 -9.83 10.65
N TRP A 113 6.78 -9.99 11.98
CA TRP A 113 6.31 -8.95 12.90
C TRP A 113 7.15 -7.69 12.83
N ARG A 114 8.47 -7.81 12.69
CA ARG A 114 9.35 -6.65 12.45
C ARG A 114 8.94 -5.86 11.21
N MET A 115 8.70 -6.54 10.09
CA MET A 115 8.24 -5.89 8.85
C MET A 115 6.83 -5.33 8.96
N PHE A 116 5.95 -6.01 9.70
CA PHE A 116 4.61 -5.51 9.97
C PHE A 116 4.65 -4.18 10.72
N TRP A 117 5.43 -4.12 11.80
CA TRP A 117 5.60 -2.93 12.62
C TRP A 117 6.23 -1.77 11.87
N LEU A 118 7.27 -2.09 11.11
CA LEU A 118 7.94 -1.14 10.27
C LEU A 118 6.97 -0.55 9.22
N ALA A 119 6.17 -1.39 8.56
CA ALA A 119 5.18 -0.92 7.60
C ALA A 119 4.13 -0.01 8.26
N VAL A 120 3.65 -0.35 9.47
CA VAL A 120 2.75 0.54 10.26
C VAL A 120 3.41 1.89 10.51
N TRP A 121 4.66 1.87 10.98
CA TRP A 121 5.41 3.09 11.31
C TRP A 121 5.64 3.99 10.10
N ASN A 122 6.09 3.42 8.97
CA ASN A 122 6.33 4.17 7.74
C ASN A 122 5.04 4.75 7.17
N ARG A 123 3.93 3.98 7.17
CA ARG A 123 2.63 4.45 6.71
C ARG A 123 2.08 5.58 7.59
N TYR A 124 2.29 5.47 8.90
CA TYR A 124 1.95 6.51 9.87
C TYR A 124 2.77 7.79 9.64
N ALA A 125 4.10 7.66 9.55
CA ALA A 125 5.02 8.78 9.35
C ALA A 125 4.68 9.58 8.09
N LYS A 126 4.48 8.87 6.97
CA LYS A 126 4.07 9.45 5.70
C LYS A 126 2.74 10.19 5.81
N SER A 127 1.75 9.58 6.45
CA SER A 127 0.43 10.19 6.62
C SER A 127 0.45 11.43 7.53
N MET A 128 1.44 11.51 8.42
CA MET A 128 1.73 12.70 9.23
C MET A 128 2.50 13.78 8.45
N GLY A 129 2.93 13.51 7.21
CA GLY A 129 3.73 14.41 6.38
C GLY A 129 5.15 14.58 6.89
N THR A 130 5.73 13.53 7.47
CA THR A 130 7.06 13.56 8.11
C THR A 130 7.88 12.33 7.73
N HIS A 131 9.21 12.44 7.77
CA HIS A 131 10.08 11.27 7.60
C HIS A 131 10.01 10.33 8.83
N PRO A 132 10.01 8.99 8.65
CA PRO A 132 9.93 8.02 9.75
C PRO A 132 10.99 8.17 10.84
N MET A 133 12.17 8.70 10.50
CA MET A 133 13.27 8.90 11.45
C MET A 133 13.11 10.14 12.34
N VAL A 134 12.24 11.10 11.96
CA VAL A 134 12.04 12.35 12.73
C VAL A 134 10.64 12.42 13.35
N THR A 135 9.81 11.42 13.10
CA THR A 135 8.44 11.39 13.59
C THR A 135 8.34 10.78 14.99
N GLY A 136 7.19 10.99 15.62
CA GLY A 136 6.82 10.42 16.91
C GLY A 136 5.33 10.13 16.95
N LEU A 137 4.87 9.37 17.94
CA LEU A 137 3.45 8.98 18.05
C LEU A 137 2.49 10.18 18.14
N LEU A 138 2.91 11.25 18.80
CA LEU A 138 2.15 12.50 18.91
C LEU A 138 3.13 13.67 18.89
N ARG A 139 2.87 14.66 18.02
CA ARG A 139 3.65 15.90 18.03
C ARG A 139 3.24 16.74 19.24
N LEU A 140 4.17 16.93 20.16
CA LEU A 140 4.06 17.89 21.25
C LEU A 140 4.25 19.29 20.66
N LYS A 141 3.29 20.18 20.88
CA LYS A 141 3.33 21.56 20.38
C LYS A 141 2.92 22.48 21.51
N GLY A 142 3.86 23.12 22.19
CA GLY A 142 3.55 24.08 23.24
C GLY A 142 2.92 25.36 22.67
N ARG A 143 1.97 25.95 23.40
CA ARG A 143 1.35 27.23 22.99
C ARG A 143 2.37 28.36 22.84
N LYS A 144 3.41 28.34 23.68
CA LYS A 144 4.47 29.36 23.74
C LYS A 144 5.66 29.06 22.79
N GLU A 145 5.71 27.85 22.22
CA GLU A 145 6.80 27.38 21.35
C GLU A 145 6.53 27.80 19.90
N ARG A 146 6.53 29.11 19.64
CA ARG A 146 6.39 29.68 18.30
C ARG A 146 7.66 30.47 17.97
N ARG A 147 8.02 30.55 16.69
CA ARG A 147 9.14 31.41 16.29
C ARG A 147 8.84 32.86 16.70
N PRO A 148 9.87 33.65 17.07
CA PRO A 148 9.67 35.02 17.57
C PRO A 148 8.82 35.93 16.66
N LEU A 149 8.85 35.69 15.34
CA LEU A 149 8.10 36.45 14.34
C LEU A 149 6.59 36.16 14.31
N PHE A 150 6.12 35.08 14.97
CA PHE A 150 4.71 34.74 15.01
C PHE A 150 4.07 35.13 16.34
N GLU A 151 2.88 35.75 16.26
CA GLU A 151 2.10 36.10 17.44
C GLU A 151 1.76 34.89 18.31
N ARG A 152 1.66 35.15 19.61
CA ARG A 152 1.27 34.13 20.60
C ARG A 152 -0.23 33.85 20.46
N GLU A 153 -0.54 32.59 20.19
CA GLU A 153 -1.92 32.13 20.07
C GLU A 153 -2.65 32.24 21.43
N GLY A 154 -3.90 32.75 21.39
CA GLY A 154 -4.79 32.75 22.55
C GLY A 154 -5.10 31.33 23.03
N VAL A 155 -5.42 31.17 24.32
CA VAL A 155 -5.61 29.84 24.94
C VAL A 155 -6.71 29.03 24.25
N VAL A 156 -7.85 29.67 23.97
CA VAL A 156 -9.01 29.01 23.31
C VAL A 156 -8.68 28.62 21.87
N ALA A 157 -8.05 29.51 21.11
CA ALA A 157 -7.64 29.24 19.74
C ALA A 157 -6.67 28.05 19.67
N TYR A 158 -5.67 28.04 20.56
CA TYR A 158 -4.73 26.94 20.72
C TYR A 158 -5.42 25.63 21.06
N ALA A 159 -6.31 25.62 22.07
CA ALA A 159 -7.05 24.42 22.47
C ALA A 159 -7.90 23.87 21.32
N ARG A 160 -8.62 24.74 20.59
CA ARG A 160 -9.43 24.35 19.42
C ARG A 160 -8.58 23.80 18.27
N ARG A 161 -7.41 24.40 18.00
CA ARG A 161 -6.47 23.90 16.99
C ARG A 161 -5.93 22.53 17.40
N ARG A 162 -5.44 22.39 18.63
CA ARG A 162 -4.90 21.11 19.14
C ARG A 162 -5.94 20.01 19.21
N ALA A 163 -7.17 20.31 19.63
CA ALA A 163 -8.27 19.33 19.61
C ALA A 163 -8.55 18.82 18.18
N ARG A 164 -8.59 19.72 17.18
CA ARG A 164 -8.77 19.33 15.77
C ARG A 164 -7.60 18.50 15.25
N GLU A 165 -6.35 18.87 15.57
CA GLU A 165 -5.16 18.11 15.20
C GLU A 165 -5.19 16.71 15.84
N LEU A 166 -5.46 16.61 17.14
CA LEU A 166 -5.55 15.32 17.85
C LEU A 166 -6.68 14.44 17.32
N PHE A 167 -7.83 15.03 16.99
CA PHE A 167 -8.93 14.30 16.34
C PHE A 167 -8.52 13.77 14.96
N GLY A 168 -7.80 14.58 14.17
CA GLY A 168 -7.23 14.15 12.90
C GLY A 168 -6.24 12.99 13.05
N VAL A 169 -5.35 13.07 14.04
CA VAL A 169 -4.40 11.99 14.35
C VAL A 169 -5.13 10.74 14.84
N GLY A 170 -6.14 10.87 15.71
CA GLY A 170 -6.95 9.75 16.16
C GLY A 170 -7.69 9.06 15.01
N LYS A 171 -8.24 9.84 14.06
CA LYS A 171 -8.85 9.31 12.84
C LYS A 171 -7.83 8.58 11.97
N LEU A 172 -6.61 9.11 11.83
CA LEU A 172 -5.53 8.47 11.10
C LEU A 172 -5.13 7.13 11.74
N ILE A 173 -4.86 7.13 13.04
CA ILE A 173 -4.50 5.91 13.79
C ILE A 173 -5.62 4.87 13.67
N GLY A 174 -6.88 5.26 13.81
CA GLY A 174 -8.02 4.37 13.62
C GLY A 174 -8.08 3.80 12.20
N SER A 175 -7.85 4.63 11.17
CA SER A 175 -7.80 4.17 9.78
C SER A 175 -6.68 3.17 9.53
N LEU A 176 -5.48 3.44 10.05
CA LEU A 176 -4.33 2.55 9.92
C LEU A 176 -4.54 1.24 10.68
N PHE A 177 -5.07 1.29 11.90
CA PHE A 177 -5.39 0.09 12.68
C PHE A 177 -6.25 -0.88 11.86
N PHE A 178 -7.29 -0.33 11.24
CA PHE A 178 -8.21 -1.07 10.39
C PHE A 178 -7.54 -1.57 9.10
N GLU A 179 -6.78 -0.73 8.40
CA GLU A 179 -6.02 -1.16 7.22
C GLU A 179 -5.07 -2.32 7.54
N PHE A 180 -4.32 -2.21 8.63
CA PHE A 180 -3.32 -3.19 9.06
C PHE A 180 -3.93 -4.45 9.66
N GLU A 181 -5.11 -4.37 10.26
CA GLU A 181 -5.88 -5.56 10.63
C GLU A 181 -6.26 -6.38 9.38
N GLU A 182 -6.69 -5.74 8.29
CA GLU A 182 -6.96 -6.44 7.03
C GLU A 182 -5.68 -7.07 6.46
N ILE A 183 -4.57 -6.32 6.42
CA ILE A 183 -3.26 -6.82 5.99
C ILE A 183 -2.86 -8.04 6.83
N TRP A 184 -2.92 -7.93 8.15
CA TRP A 184 -2.60 -9.04 9.06
C TRP A 184 -3.45 -10.28 8.76
N MET A 185 -4.74 -10.11 8.49
CA MET A 185 -5.62 -11.22 8.13
C MET A 185 -5.26 -11.87 6.79
N LEU A 186 -4.78 -11.07 5.83
CA LEU A 186 -4.28 -11.54 4.53
C LEU A 186 -2.94 -12.28 4.65
N THR A 187 -2.15 -12.07 5.70
CA THR A 187 -0.75 -12.55 5.74
C THR A 187 -0.37 -13.45 6.91
N ARG A 188 -1.21 -13.56 7.96
CA ARG A 188 -0.88 -14.23 9.22
C ARG A 188 -0.71 -15.77 9.21
N LYS A 189 -1.28 -16.49 8.24
CA LYS A 189 -1.42 -17.97 8.29
C LYS A 189 -0.81 -18.66 7.08
N LYS A 190 0.50 -18.53 6.89
CA LYS A 190 1.20 -18.99 5.68
C LYS A 190 1.13 -20.50 5.43
N GLU A 191 1.10 -21.28 6.50
CA GLU A 191 1.03 -22.75 6.45
C GLU A 191 -0.32 -23.26 5.92
N ASP A 192 -1.39 -22.47 6.02
CA ASP A 192 -2.70 -22.87 5.49
C ASP A 192 -2.67 -22.79 3.95
N PRO A 193 -3.06 -23.86 3.22
CA PRO A 193 -3.01 -23.92 1.76
C PRO A 193 -3.68 -22.74 1.05
N ARG A 194 -4.66 -22.09 1.69
CA ARG A 194 -5.34 -20.92 1.14
C ARG A 194 -4.43 -19.70 1.05
N TRP A 195 -3.66 -19.43 2.10
CA TRP A 195 -2.71 -18.31 2.14
C TRP A 195 -1.48 -18.61 1.29
N ALA A 196 -1.01 -19.86 1.27
CA ALA A 196 0.06 -20.29 0.38
C ALA A 196 -0.32 -20.05 -1.10
N THR A 197 -1.56 -20.40 -1.48
CA THR A 197 -2.10 -20.12 -2.82
C THR A 197 -2.22 -18.61 -3.09
N LEU A 198 -2.63 -17.81 -2.10
CA LEU A 198 -2.66 -16.34 -2.25
C LEU A 198 -1.26 -15.79 -2.52
N ALA A 199 -0.27 -16.22 -1.72
CA ALA A 199 1.13 -15.81 -1.86
C ALA A 199 1.68 -16.18 -3.25
N GLU A 200 1.40 -17.41 -3.71
CA GLU A 200 1.80 -17.88 -5.04
C GLU A 200 1.18 -17.04 -6.16
N LEU A 201 -0.14 -16.81 -6.12
CA LEU A 201 -0.85 -16.01 -7.12
C LEU A 201 -0.32 -14.58 -7.18
N ARG A 202 -0.14 -13.92 -6.02
CA ARG A 202 0.38 -12.54 -5.95
C ARG A 202 1.83 -12.45 -6.41
N ALA A 203 2.68 -13.43 -6.07
CA ALA A 203 4.07 -13.48 -6.52
C ALA A 203 4.16 -13.66 -8.04
N LYS A 204 3.37 -14.57 -8.63
CA LYS A 204 3.31 -14.77 -10.08
C LYS A 204 2.75 -13.54 -10.80
N TRP A 205 1.73 -12.91 -10.24
CA TRP A 205 1.15 -11.68 -10.79
C TRP A 205 2.18 -10.55 -10.87
N ALA A 206 2.94 -10.29 -9.82
CA ALA A 206 3.98 -9.26 -9.82
C ALA A 206 5.03 -9.48 -10.92
N VAL A 207 5.43 -10.74 -11.15
CA VAL A 207 6.36 -11.09 -12.24
C VAL A 207 5.73 -10.85 -13.62
N VAL A 208 4.46 -11.22 -13.80
CA VAL A 208 3.76 -11.06 -15.08
C VAL A 208 3.50 -9.59 -15.39
N GLN A 209 3.10 -8.77 -14.41
CA GLN A 209 2.95 -7.32 -14.60
C GLN A 209 4.23 -6.68 -15.15
N ARG A 210 5.39 -7.06 -14.59
CA ARG A 210 6.68 -6.57 -15.07
C ARG A 210 6.94 -7.00 -16.52
N ARG A 211 6.78 -8.28 -16.84
CA ARG A 211 6.99 -8.80 -18.20
C ARG A 211 6.06 -8.16 -19.22
N VAL A 212 4.80 -7.94 -18.84
CA VAL A 212 3.81 -7.24 -19.69
C VAL A 212 4.25 -5.79 -19.94
N ALA A 213 4.71 -5.08 -18.91
CA ALA A 213 5.24 -3.73 -19.06
C ALA A 213 6.50 -3.69 -19.96
N GLU A 214 7.41 -4.64 -19.82
CA GLU A 214 8.58 -4.78 -20.71
C GLU A 214 8.17 -5.07 -22.17
N SER A 215 7.14 -5.89 -22.38
CA SER A 215 6.59 -6.21 -23.70
C SER A 215 5.85 -5.02 -24.32
N ASP A 216 5.20 -4.18 -23.52
CA ASP A 216 4.53 -2.94 -23.96
C ASP A 216 5.54 -1.95 -24.56
N VAL A 217 6.66 -1.72 -23.84
CA VAL A 217 7.76 -0.87 -24.34
C VAL A 217 8.34 -1.39 -25.66
N LYS A 218 8.37 -2.71 -25.85
CA LYS A 218 8.90 -3.36 -27.07
C LYS A 218 7.84 -3.54 -28.17
N GLY A 219 6.59 -3.17 -27.93
CA GLY A 219 5.49 -3.38 -28.88
C GLY A 219 5.11 -4.85 -29.12
N ARG A 220 5.52 -5.77 -28.24
CA ARG A 220 5.33 -7.22 -28.42
C ARG A 220 4.06 -7.71 -27.72
N CYS A 221 2.91 -7.40 -28.31
CA CYS A 221 1.58 -7.71 -27.75
C CYS A 221 1.34 -9.22 -27.57
N ASP A 222 1.88 -10.06 -28.47
CA ASP A 222 1.71 -11.51 -28.41
C ASP A 222 2.37 -12.11 -27.17
N GLU A 223 3.59 -11.66 -26.86
CA GLU A 223 4.32 -12.08 -25.66
C GLU A 223 3.58 -11.68 -24.37
N ALA A 224 3.08 -10.44 -24.31
CA ALA A 224 2.29 -9.96 -23.17
C ALA A 224 1.03 -10.82 -22.95
N THR A 225 0.33 -11.15 -24.03
CA THR A 225 -0.86 -12.00 -24.00
C THR A 225 -0.51 -13.42 -23.52
N GLN A 226 0.62 -13.96 -23.96
CA GLN A 226 1.08 -15.29 -23.56
C GLN A 226 1.48 -15.37 -22.07
N GLU A 227 2.10 -14.32 -21.54
CA GLU A 227 2.43 -14.25 -20.10
C GLU A 227 1.17 -14.19 -19.22
N LEU A 228 0.16 -13.40 -19.62
CA LEU A 228 -1.13 -13.36 -18.93
C LEU A 228 -1.86 -14.71 -18.99
N ARG A 229 -1.83 -15.38 -20.15
CA ARG A 229 -2.38 -16.72 -20.33
C ARG A 229 -1.75 -17.73 -19.37
N ARG A 230 -0.41 -17.77 -19.30
CA ARG A 230 0.33 -18.68 -18.40
C ARG A 230 -0.05 -18.47 -16.93
N LEU A 231 -0.26 -17.22 -16.52
CA LEU A 231 -0.74 -16.93 -15.17
C LEU A 231 -2.13 -17.48 -14.92
N LEU A 232 -3.07 -17.25 -15.83
CA LEU A 232 -4.45 -17.71 -15.71
C LEU A 232 -4.53 -19.25 -15.72
N GLU A 233 -3.74 -19.93 -16.56
CA GLU A 233 -3.65 -21.41 -16.57
C GLU A 233 -3.12 -21.93 -15.23
N SER A 234 -2.05 -21.32 -14.72
CA SER A 234 -1.52 -21.68 -13.41
C SER A 234 -2.51 -21.41 -12.28
N ALA A 235 -3.27 -20.31 -12.36
CA ALA A 235 -4.25 -19.95 -11.36
C ALA A 235 -5.43 -20.92 -11.38
N SER A 236 -5.96 -21.24 -12.56
CA SER A 236 -7.03 -22.22 -12.73
C SER A 236 -6.65 -23.57 -12.12
N ARG A 237 -5.48 -24.10 -12.50
CA ARG A 237 -4.98 -25.38 -11.96
C ARG A 237 -4.93 -25.37 -10.43
N ARG A 238 -4.37 -24.32 -9.84
CA ARG A 238 -4.24 -24.20 -8.40
C ARG A 238 -5.59 -24.09 -7.68
N LEU A 239 -6.55 -23.39 -8.27
CA LEU A 239 -7.92 -23.29 -7.73
C LEU A 239 -8.65 -24.64 -7.79
N HIS A 240 -8.49 -25.40 -8.87
CA HIS A 240 -9.03 -26.76 -9.02
C HIS A 240 -8.41 -27.72 -7.99
N GLU A 241 -7.09 -27.71 -7.83
CA GLU A 241 -6.37 -28.50 -6.82
C GLU A 241 -6.87 -28.19 -5.40
N LEU A 242 -6.98 -26.91 -5.05
CA LEU A 242 -7.47 -26.48 -3.74
C LEU A 242 -8.95 -26.86 -3.53
N GLY A 243 -9.76 -26.81 -4.60
CA GLY A 243 -11.15 -27.24 -4.59
C GLY A 243 -11.32 -28.75 -4.44
N ALA A 244 -10.42 -29.55 -5.02
CA ALA A 244 -10.44 -31.00 -4.94
C ALA A 244 -9.90 -31.54 -3.60
N GLY A 245 -8.83 -30.92 -3.08
CA GLY A 245 -7.97 -31.50 -2.03
C GLY A 245 -8.41 -31.32 -0.57
N GLY A 246 -9.67 -31.05 -0.23
CA GLY A 246 -9.99 -30.53 1.12
C GLY A 246 -11.05 -31.25 1.94
N ALA A 247 -10.68 -32.22 2.77
CA ALA A 247 -11.49 -32.65 3.94
C ALA A 247 -11.70 -31.52 4.99
N HIS A 248 -10.88 -30.46 4.92
CA HIS A 248 -10.88 -29.33 5.86
C HIS A 248 -11.64 -28.07 5.36
N LEU A 249 -12.13 -28.07 4.11
CA LEU A 249 -12.87 -26.93 3.55
C LEU A 249 -14.38 -27.18 3.62
N SER A 250 -15.15 -26.17 4.05
CA SER A 250 -16.61 -26.26 4.02
C SER A 250 -17.13 -26.43 2.59
N HIS A 251 -18.21 -27.19 2.42
CA HIS A 251 -18.84 -27.44 1.12
C HIS A 251 -19.13 -26.15 0.33
N ARG A 252 -19.56 -25.08 1.03
CA ARG A 252 -19.82 -23.76 0.42
C ARG A 252 -18.57 -23.12 -0.17
N VAL A 253 -17.44 -23.20 0.52
CA VAL A 253 -16.16 -22.64 0.03
C VAL A 253 -15.67 -23.45 -1.17
N ARG A 254 -15.77 -24.78 -1.09
CA ARG A 254 -15.40 -25.68 -2.20
C ARG A 254 -16.17 -25.35 -3.48
N ARG A 255 -17.51 -25.24 -3.39
CA ARG A 255 -18.36 -24.87 -4.52
C ARG A 255 -17.98 -23.52 -5.11
N LYS A 256 -17.68 -22.52 -4.27
CA LYS A 256 -17.27 -21.20 -4.76
C LYS A 256 -15.89 -21.20 -5.42
N LEU A 257 -14.93 -21.99 -4.91
CA LEU A 257 -13.63 -22.15 -5.54
C LEU A 257 -13.76 -22.81 -6.93
N GLN A 258 -14.58 -23.85 -7.04
CA GLN A 258 -14.87 -24.50 -8.32
C GLN A 258 -15.56 -23.54 -9.31
N GLN A 259 -16.52 -22.73 -8.84
CA GLN A 259 -17.13 -21.68 -9.66
C GLN A 259 -16.11 -20.66 -10.15
N LYS A 260 -15.19 -20.24 -9.28
CA LYS A 260 -14.14 -19.29 -9.65
C LYS A 260 -13.14 -19.88 -10.63
N ALA A 261 -12.78 -21.16 -10.46
CA ALA A 261 -11.94 -21.88 -11.39
C ALA A 261 -12.60 -21.96 -12.78
N ALA A 262 -13.90 -22.28 -12.85
CA ALA A 262 -14.67 -22.29 -14.09
C ALA A 262 -14.73 -20.90 -14.77
N GLU A 263 -14.87 -19.82 -14.01
CA GLU A 263 -14.82 -18.44 -14.53
C GLU A 263 -13.45 -18.13 -15.15
N VAL A 264 -12.36 -18.58 -14.53
CA VAL A 264 -11.00 -18.46 -15.08
C VAL A 264 -10.84 -19.30 -16.36
N ASP A 265 -11.39 -20.52 -16.39
CA ASP A 265 -11.36 -21.39 -17.58
C ASP A 265 -12.12 -20.79 -18.76
N GLU A 266 -13.29 -20.19 -18.52
CA GLU A 266 -14.04 -19.46 -19.54
C GLU A 266 -13.23 -18.27 -20.08
N ARG A 267 -12.58 -17.52 -19.19
CA ARG A 267 -11.72 -16.40 -19.58
C ARG A 267 -10.52 -16.86 -20.41
N LEU A 268 -9.88 -17.97 -20.05
CA LEU A 268 -8.81 -18.59 -20.83
C LEU A 268 -9.27 -18.96 -22.24
N ARG A 269 -10.43 -19.62 -22.37
CA ARG A 269 -11.01 -19.95 -23.69
C ARG A 269 -11.28 -18.70 -24.52
N SER A 270 -11.77 -17.63 -23.89
CA SER A 270 -12.02 -16.36 -24.59
C SER A 270 -10.74 -15.70 -25.10
N LEU A 271 -9.61 -15.87 -24.40
CA LEU A 271 -8.30 -15.38 -24.81
C LEU A 271 -7.72 -16.19 -25.97
N ASP A 272 -7.94 -17.51 -25.99
CA ASP A 272 -7.38 -18.41 -27.01
C ASP A 272 -7.98 -18.22 -28.41
N VAL A 273 -9.26 -17.85 -28.48
CA VAL A 273 -9.98 -17.67 -29.76
C VAL A 273 -9.70 -16.30 -30.39
N GLN A 274 -9.15 -15.37 -29.63
CA GLN A 274 -9.17 -13.95 -29.94
C GLN A 274 -7.78 -13.42 -30.28
N VAL A 275 -7.67 -12.63 -31.37
CA VAL A 275 -6.40 -12.01 -31.78
C VAL A 275 -5.80 -11.13 -30.65
N PRO A 276 -4.51 -11.25 -30.32
CA PRO A 276 -3.84 -10.40 -29.34
C PRO A 276 -4.03 -8.90 -29.64
N SER A 277 -4.38 -8.12 -28.62
CA SER A 277 -4.46 -6.66 -28.72
C SER A 277 -4.23 -6.00 -27.37
N TRP A 278 -3.63 -4.81 -27.34
CA TRP A 278 -3.35 -4.09 -26.10
C TRP A 278 -4.59 -3.77 -25.28
N ARG A 279 -5.73 -3.50 -25.94
CA ARG A 279 -7.01 -3.34 -25.25
C ARG A 279 -7.39 -4.58 -24.44
N ARG A 280 -7.13 -5.78 -24.98
CA ARG A 280 -7.41 -7.06 -24.31
C ARG A 280 -6.41 -7.37 -23.21
N VAL A 281 -5.13 -7.03 -23.43
CA VAL A 281 -4.09 -7.13 -22.38
C VAL A 281 -4.56 -6.34 -21.16
N VAL A 282 -4.89 -5.05 -21.32
CA VAL A 282 -5.37 -4.19 -20.23
C VAL A 282 -6.65 -4.74 -19.57
N GLN A 283 -7.62 -5.21 -20.35
CA GLN A 283 -8.84 -5.83 -19.81
C GLN A 283 -8.57 -7.13 -19.03
N THR A 284 -7.54 -7.87 -19.41
CA THR A 284 -7.14 -9.12 -18.76
C THR A 284 -6.38 -8.83 -17.47
N GLU A 285 -5.49 -7.82 -17.48
CA GLU A 285 -4.83 -7.32 -16.27
C GLU A 285 -5.85 -6.81 -15.23
N GLN A 286 -6.85 -6.04 -15.67
CA GLN A 286 -7.94 -5.58 -14.82
C GLN A 286 -8.71 -6.77 -14.23
N TYR A 287 -9.03 -7.78 -15.03
CA TYR A 287 -9.68 -9.00 -14.56
C TYR A 287 -8.82 -9.77 -13.54
N ILE A 288 -7.50 -9.89 -13.76
CA ILE A 288 -6.62 -10.57 -12.83
C ILE A 288 -6.58 -9.84 -11.48
N ARG A 289 -6.44 -8.52 -11.49
CA ARG A 289 -6.41 -7.71 -10.28
C ARG A 289 -7.75 -7.73 -9.53
N ASP A 290 -8.80 -7.31 -10.21
CA ASP A 290 -10.09 -7.00 -9.58
C ASP A 290 -11.02 -8.23 -9.52
N GLY A 291 -10.89 -9.14 -10.47
CA GLY A 291 -11.70 -10.35 -10.56
C GLY A 291 -11.06 -11.56 -9.88
N LEU A 292 -9.83 -11.92 -10.26
CA LEU A 292 -9.16 -13.13 -9.79
C LEU A 292 -8.57 -12.96 -8.38
N LEU A 293 -7.66 -12.00 -8.19
CA LEU A 293 -6.97 -11.81 -6.91
C LEU A 293 -7.92 -11.32 -5.82
N ALA A 294 -8.61 -10.19 -6.04
CA ALA A 294 -9.57 -9.67 -5.06
C ALA A 294 -10.71 -10.67 -4.78
N GLY A 295 -11.21 -11.35 -5.82
CA GLY A 295 -12.21 -12.41 -5.67
C GLY A 295 -11.68 -13.59 -4.87
N TYR A 296 -10.43 -14.02 -5.09
CA TYR A 296 -9.82 -15.09 -4.32
C TYR A 296 -9.60 -14.71 -2.85
N GLU A 297 -9.14 -13.48 -2.56
CA GLU A 297 -9.01 -12.96 -1.20
C GLU A 297 -10.33 -13.05 -0.42
N ASP A 298 -11.42 -12.63 -1.06
CA ASP A 298 -12.76 -12.65 -0.47
C ASP A 298 -13.26 -14.08 -0.22
N LEU A 299 -12.91 -15.03 -1.09
CA LEU A 299 -13.28 -16.45 -0.97
C LEU A 299 -12.46 -17.17 0.09
N ALA A 300 -11.14 -17.00 0.05
CA ALA A 300 -10.19 -17.67 0.91
C ALA A 300 -10.32 -17.18 2.36
N ILE A 301 -10.55 -15.88 2.54
CA ILE A 301 -10.49 -15.19 3.83
C ILE A 301 -11.83 -14.48 4.09
N ARG A 302 -12.78 -15.23 4.65
CA ARG A 302 -14.14 -14.78 4.96
C ARG A 302 -14.23 -13.45 5.73
N TYR A 303 -13.23 -13.16 6.55
CA TYR A 303 -13.15 -11.89 7.27
C TYR A 303 -12.99 -10.70 6.31
N VAL A 304 -12.04 -10.78 5.37
CA VAL A 304 -11.73 -9.72 4.40
C VAL A 304 -12.97 -9.41 3.55
N ALA A 305 -13.68 -10.44 3.09
CA ALA A 305 -14.95 -10.25 2.37
C ALA A 305 -16.00 -9.50 3.21
N ARG A 306 -16.21 -9.91 4.47
CA ARG A 306 -17.19 -9.27 5.36
C ARG A 306 -16.83 -7.82 5.66
N ARG A 307 -15.54 -7.55 5.88
CA ARG A 307 -15.01 -6.22 6.13
C ARG A 307 -15.19 -5.31 4.93
N ARG A 308 -14.81 -5.74 3.73
CA ARG A 308 -15.00 -4.97 2.49
C ARG A 308 -16.47 -4.65 2.22
N GLN A 309 -17.37 -5.61 2.48
CA GLN A 309 -18.82 -5.39 2.43
C GLN A 309 -19.26 -4.33 3.44
N PHE A 310 -18.70 -4.35 4.65
CA PHE A 310 -19.00 -3.36 5.68
C PHE A 310 -18.47 -1.98 5.35
N ASP A 311 -17.24 -1.86 4.83
CA ASP A 311 -16.69 -0.58 4.41
C ASP A 311 -17.47 0.00 3.23
N ALA A 312 -17.93 -0.85 2.29
CA ALA A 312 -18.86 -0.44 1.24
C ALA A 312 -20.19 0.06 1.83
N TYR A 313 -20.76 -0.66 2.79
CA TYR A 313 -21.99 -0.27 3.49
C TYR A 313 -21.81 1.05 4.28
N ARG A 314 -20.69 1.23 4.99
CA ARG A 314 -20.37 2.47 5.73
C ARG A 314 -20.22 3.66 4.80
N ARG A 315 -19.53 3.48 3.67
CA ARG A 315 -19.38 4.54 2.66
C ARG A 315 -20.74 4.91 2.06
N ASP A 316 -21.55 3.92 1.72
CA ASP A 316 -22.92 4.13 1.22
C ASP A 316 -23.80 4.84 2.27
N LEU A 317 -23.76 4.39 3.53
CA LEU A 317 -24.44 5.04 4.65
C LEU A 317 -24.00 6.50 4.82
N PHE A 318 -22.70 6.79 4.80
CA PHE A 318 -22.18 8.15 4.94
C PHE A 318 -22.60 9.04 3.76
N GLN A 319 -22.58 8.53 2.54
CA GLN A 319 -23.07 9.24 1.36
C GLN A 319 -24.59 9.49 1.41
N ARG A 320 -25.37 8.52 1.88
CA ARG A 320 -26.82 8.65 2.05
C ARG A 320 -27.20 9.63 3.16
N LEU A 321 -26.47 9.62 4.27
CA LEU A 321 -26.62 10.62 5.34
C LEU A 321 -26.29 12.02 4.83
N LYS A 322 -25.24 12.17 4.01
CA LYS A 322 -24.87 13.45 3.37
C LYS A 322 -25.93 13.92 2.36
N THR A 323 -26.69 13.01 1.76
CA THR A 323 -27.72 13.31 0.74
C THR A 323 -29.16 13.26 1.28
N GLY A 324 -29.35 13.06 2.60
CA GLY A 324 -30.67 13.06 3.24
C GLY A 324 -31.57 11.85 2.95
N ARG A 325 -31.07 10.80 2.29
CA ARG A 325 -31.86 9.62 1.87
C ARG A 325 -31.72 8.45 2.86
N VAL A 326 -32.32 8.59 4.05
CA VAL A 326 -32.14 7.64 5.17
C VAL A 326 -33.18 6.49 5.19
N LEU A 327 -34.30 6.63 4.47
CA LEU A 327 -35.49 5.76 4.62
C LEU A 327 -35.37 4.32 4.08
N THR A 328 -34.34 3.97 3.30
CA THR A 328 -34.20 2.62 2.70
C THR A 328 -33.04 1.80 3.30
N LEU A 329 -32.59 2.12 4.51
CA LEU A 329 -31.44 1.47 5.13
C LEU A 329 -31.83 0.12 5.74
N ASN A 330 -31.19 -0.95 5.27
CA ASN A 330 -31.25 -2.25 5.94
C ASN A 330 -30.31 -2.22 7.17
N ILE A 331 -30.86 -1.85 8.32
CA ILE A 331 -30.13 -1.69 9.60
C ILE A 331 -29.93 -3.05 10.31
N ALA A 332 -30.64 -4.10 9.90
CA ALA A 332 -30.63 -5.39 10.60
C ALA A 332 -29.27 -6.13 10.54
N LEU A 333 -28.41 -5.81 9.56
CA LEU A 333 -27.09 -6.41 9.40
C LEU A 333 -25.99 -5.73 10.26
N LEU A 334 -26.21 -4.49 10.72
CA LEU A 334 -25.22 -3.69 11.46
C LEU A 334 -24.73 -4.35 12.76
N PRO A 335 -25.60 -4.86 13.65
CA PRO A 335 -25.17 -5.37 14.95
C PRO A 335 -24.24 -6.58 14.84
N ARG A 336 -24.60 -7.54 13.98
CA ARG A 336 -23.80 -8.77 13.77
C ARG A 336 -22.43 -8.48 13.17
N VAL A 337 -22.35 -7.50 12.27
CA VAL A 337 -21.09 -7.12 11.63
C VAL A 337 -20.22 -6.30 12.58
N MET A 338 -20.80 -5.39 13.37
CA MET A 338 -20.05 -4.67 14.41
C MET A 338 -19.46 -5.60 15.46
N VAL A 339 -20.22 -6.59 15.93
CA VAL A 339 -19.68 -7.61 16.87
C VAL A 339 -18.51 -8.36 16.24
N PHE A 340 -18.60 -8.72 14.97
CA PHE A 340 -17.53 -9.43 14.27
C PHE A 340 -16.26 -8.57 14.09
N GLU A 341 -16.41 -7.29 13.73
CA GLU A 341 -15.31 -6.31 13.68
C GLU A 341 -14.65 -6.16 15.06
N VAL A 342 -15.44 -5.96 16.12
CA VAL A 342 -14.91 -5.82 17.49
C VAL A 342 -14.12 -7.06 17.92
N VAL A 343 -14.64 -8.26 17.65
CA VAL A 343 -13.92 -9.51 17.99
C VAL A 343 -12.59 -9.61 17.24
N MET A 344 -12.55 -9.20 15.97
CA MET A 344 -11.34 -9.29 15.15
C MET A 344 -10.34 -8.21 15.52
N ALA A 345 -10.80 -7.00 15.81
CA ALA A 345 -9.99 -5.91 16.33
C ALA A 345 -9.37 -6.28 17.68
N VAL A 346 -10.12 -6.93 18.57
CA VAL A 346 -9.62 -7.44 19.85
C VAL A 346 -8.58 -8.54 19.64
N ARG A 347 -8.81 -9.48 18.70
CA ARG A 347 -7.82 -10.53 18.38
C ARG A 347 -6.55 -9.96 17.76
N PHE A 348 -6.69 -8.99 16.87
CA PHE A 348 -5.57 -8.28 16.28
C PHE A 348 -4.81 -7.54 17.39
N GLY A 349 -5.51 -6.77 18.23
CA GLY A 349 -4.93 -6.07 19.38
C GLY A 349 -4.20 -7.00 20.36
N MET A 350 -4.73 -8.19 20.64
CA MET A 350 -4.02 -9.19 21.46
C MET A 350 -2.76 -9.72 20.78
N ALA A 351 -2.84 -10.12 19.51
CA ALA A 351 -1.68 -10.60 18.75
C ALA A 351 -0.61 -9.51 18.58
N PHE A 352 -1.04 -8.26 18.49
CA PHE A 352 -0.22 -7.07 18.43
C PHE A 352 0.46 -6.83 19.78
N TYR A 353 -0.28 -6.86 20.89
CA TYR A 353 0.26 -6.66 22.25
C TYR A 353 1.27 -7.74 22.65
N THR A 354 1.00 -9.02 22.36
CA THR A 354 1.90 -10.14 22.71
C THR A 354 3.20 -10.18 21.91
N LYS A 355 3.37 -9.29 20.92
CA LYS A 355 4.56 -9.19 20.07
C LYS A 355 5.28 -7.86 20.18
N ILE A 356 4.79 -6.94 21.02
CA ILE A 356 5.45 -5.67 21.38
C ILE A 356 6.27 -5.81 22.65
N GLY A 357 5.80 -6.65 23.59
CA GLY A 357 6.56 -7.07 24.77
C GLY A 357 7.37 -8.32 24.49
#